data_AF-A0A6N2CJJ5-F1
#
_entry.id   AF-A0A6N2CJJ5-F1
#
_cell.length_a   1.000
_cell.length_b   1.000
_cell.length_c   1.000
_cell.angle_alpha   90.00
_cell.angle_beta   90.00
_cell.angle_gamma   90.00
#
_symmetry.space_group_name_H-M   'P 1'
#
loop_
_entity.id
_entity.type
_entity.pdbx_description
1 polymer ?
#
loop_
_entity_poly.entity_id
_entity_poly.type
_entity_poly.pdbx_seq_one_letter_code
_entity_poly.pdbx_strand_id
1 'polypeptide(L)'
;MNPPAESIPTIHPSTVRGLRYARMAGVAMAVLLLVLGVASLWKGSGTFDLFKGSYFVVYGLVLALPFGRLSERGWRWAYGVLVGLSGLFVFVIIAVVMFAYMAAADQGERLGVPGFEGSLVFFSLLQVPVVLFQRKPDLLD
;
A
#
# COMPACT_ATOMS: atom_id res chain seq x y z
N MET A 1 -14.56 -13.46 54.22
CA MET A 1 -13.47 -13.69 53.26
C MET A 1 -14.06 -13.46 51.87
N ASN A 2 -13.89 -12.27 51.28
CA ASN A 2 -14.37 -12.00 49.92
C ASN A 2 -13.32 -12.48 48.90
N PRO A 3 -13.72 -13.10 47.78
CA PRO A 3 -12.78 -13.49 46.73
C PRO A 3 -12.17 -12.24 46.06
N PRO A 4 -10.93 -12.31 45.56
CA PRO A 4 -10.29 -11.19 44.88
C PRO A 4 -11.04 -10.87 43.58
N ALA A 5 -11.34 -9.59 43.38
CA ALA A 5 -11.98 -9.08 42.17
C ALA A 5 -11.12 -9.43 40.95
N GLU A 6 -11.67 -10.26 40.07
CA GLU A 6 -11.11 -10.59 38.78
C GLU A 6 -10.95 -9.30 37.97
N SER A 7 -9.71 -8.90 37.70
CA SER A 7 -9.39 -7.70 36.92
C SER A 7 -9.84 -7.92 35.48
N ILE A 8 -11.02 -7.39 35.14
CA ILE A 8 -11.53 -7.35 33.77
C ILE A 8 -10.44 -6.73 32.88
N PRO A 9 -9.95 -7.42 31.84
CA PRO A 9 -8.93 -6.86 30.96
C PRO A 9 -9.49 -5.60 30.31
N THR A 10 -8.92 -4.45 30.70
CA THR A 10 -9.26 -3.15 30.15
C THR A 10 -8.65 -3.06 28.75
N ILE A 11 -9.43 -3.33 27.71
CA ILE A 11 -9.03 -3.12 26.32
C ILE A 11 -8.67 -1.63 26.16
N HIS A 12 -7.39 -1.33 25.97
CA HIS A 12 -6.91 0.05 25.84
C HIS A 12 -7.49 0.72 24.58
N PRO A 13 -8.15 1.90 24.68
CA PRO A 13 -8.81 2.57 23.56
C PRO A 13 -7.84 3.13 22.50
N SER A 14 -6.54 3.18 22.79
CA SER A 14 -5.47 3.61 21.87
C SER A 14 -5.27 2.61 20.72
N THR A 15 -5.35 1.31 20.99
CA THR A 15 -5.15 0.23 19.99
C THR A 15 -6.24 0.23 18.92
N VAL A 16 -7.48 0.58 19.28
CA VAL A 16 -8.63 0.65 18.36
C VAL A 16 -8.51 1.81 17.37
N ARG A 17 -7.90 2.94 17.76
CA ARG A 17 -7.68 4.10 16.89
C ARG A 17 -6.56 3.86 15.89
N GLY A 18 -5.44 3.29 16.32
CA GLY A 18 -4.32 2.94 15.44
C GLY A 18 -4.75 2.02 14.30
N LEU A 19 -5.57 1.02 14.60
CA LEU A 19 -6.11 0.09 13.61
C LEU A 19 -6.99 0.79 12.55
N ARG A 20 -7.76 1.82 12.93
CA ARG A 20 -8.61 2.59 12.00
C ARG A 20 -7.77 3.47 11.07
N TYR A 21 -6.77 4.18 11.60
CA TYR A 21 -5.87 4.99 10.78
C TYR A 21 -5.06 4.15 9.80
N ALA A 22 -4.57 3.00 10.24
CA ALA A 22 -3.83 2.07 9.40
C ALA A 22 -4.69 1.55 8.24
N ARG A 23 -5.99 1.30 8.48
CA ARG A 23 -6.94 0.91 7.44
C ARG A 23 -7.26 2.05 6.48
N MET A 24 -7.43 3.27 6.99
CA MET A 24 -7.68 4.45 6.15
C MET A 24 -6.50 4.73 5.21
N ALA A 25 -5.26 4.58 5.68
CA ALA A 25 -4.07 4.75 4.85
C ALA A 25 -4.02 3.73 3.70
N GLY A 26 -4.28 2.45 3.98
CA GLY A 26 -4.33 1.41 2.95
C GLY A 26 -5.47 1.59 1.95
N VAL A 27 -6.65 2.03 2.40
CA VAL A 27 -7.78 2.34 1.51
C VAL A 27 -7.48 3.56 0.64
N ALA A 28 -6.89 4.61 1.21
CA ALA A 28 -6.50 5.79 0.44
C ALA A 28 -5.48 5.43 -0.65
N MET A 29 -4.48 4.62 -0.30
CA MET A 29 -3.49 4.12 -1.27
C MET A 29 -4.14 3.24 -2.34
N ALA A 30 -5.04 2.33 -1.96
CA ALA A 30 -5.77 1.48 -2.89
C ALA A 30 -6.58 2.32 -3.91
N VAL A 31 -7.35 3.30 -3.42
CA VAL A 31 -8.13 4.20 -4.29
C VAL A 31 -7.22 4.99 -5.21
N LEU A 32 -6.12 5.53 -4.69
CA LEU A 32 -5.16 6.29 -5.47
C LEU A 32 -4.55 5.44 -6.60
N LEU A 33 -4.10 4.23 -6.29
CA LEU A 33 -3.54 3.31 -7.28
C LEU A 33 -4.58 2.87 -8.31
N LEU A 34 -5.82 2.62 -7.90
CA LEU A 34 -6.90 2.29 -8.83
C LEU A 34 -7.17 3.45 -9.80
N VAL A 35 -7.28 4.68 -9.29
CA VAL A 35 -7.51 5.87 -10.13
C VAL A 35 -6.34 6.09 -11.09
N LEU A 36 -5.10 6.05 -10.61
CA LEU A 36 -3.90 6.22 -11.45
C LEU A 36 -3.77 5.08 -12.47
N GLY A 37 -4.07 3.85 -12.05
CA GLY A 37 -4.03 2.67 -12.91
C GLY A 37 -5.04 2.76 -14.04
N VAL A 38 -6.32 3.02 -13.73
CA VAL A 38 -7.39 3.19 -14.72
C VAL A 38 -7.11 4.38 -15.64
N ALA A 39 -6.65 5.51 -15.10
CA ALA A 39 -6.26 6.67 -15.91
C ALA A 39 -5.11 6.33 -16.88
N SER A 40 -4.12 5.56 -16.43
CA SER A 40 -3.02 5.09 -17.27
C SER A 40 -3.50 4.14 -18.37
N LEU A 41 -4.50 3.29 -18.08
CA LEU A 41 -5.09 2.39 -19.08
C LEU A 41 -5.95 3.12 -20.12
N TRP A 42 -6.63 4.20 -19.73
CA TRP A 42 -7.44 5.00 -20.66
C TRP A 42 -6.64 5.96 -21.52
N LYS A 43 -5.59 6.58 -20.97
CA LYS A 43 -4.77 7.57 -21.69
C LYS A 43 -3.54 6.95 -22.36
N GLY A 44 -3.05 5.83 -21.84
CA GLY A 44 -1.81 5.21 -22.28
C GLY A 44 -1.96 4.53 -23.64
N SER A 45 -1.05 4.83 -24.55
CA SER A 45 -0.96 4.17 -25.87
C SER A 45 0.21 3.18 -25.96
N GLY A 46 1.12 3.19 -24.98
CA GLY A 46 2.33 2.36 -24.97
C GLY A 46 2.24 1.10 -24.10
N THR A 47 3.03 0.08 -24.43
CA THR A 47 3.15 -1.17 -23.66
C THR A 47 3.52 -0.93 -22.19
N PHE A 48 4.38 0.06 -21.93
CA PHE A 48 4.75 0.43 -20.57
C PHE A 48 3.57 0.98 -19.77
N ASP A 49 2.72 1.83 -20.37
CA ASP A 49 1.55 2.38 -19.69
C ASP A 49 0.48 1.32 -19.45
N LEU A 50 0.34 0.34 -20.36
CA LEU A 50 -0.53 -0.80 -20.17
C LEU A 50 -0.05 -1.67 -18.99
N PHE A 51 1.25 -1.98 -18.96
CA PHE A 51 1.85 -2.74 -17.86
C PHE A 51 1.71 -2.01 -16.53
N LYS A 52 2.14 -0.74 -16.47
CA LYS A 52 2.04 0.14 -15.28
C LYS A 52 0.61 0.28 -14.79
N GLY A 53 -0.32 0.54 -15.71
CA GLY A 53 -1.74 0.70 -15.39
C GLY A 53 -2.34 -0.59 -14.82
N SER A 54 -2.11 -1.72 -15.48
CA SER A 54 -2.56 -3.04 -15.01
C SER A 54 -1.96 -3.37 -13.65
N TYR A 55 -0.68 -3.07 -13.47
CA TYR A 55 0.04 -3.28 -12.23
C TYR A 55 -0.54 -2.46 -11.07
N PHE A 56 -0.79 -1.17 -11.27
CA PHE A 56 -1.41 -0.30 -10.26
C PHE A 56 -2.83 -0.77 -9.90
N VAL A 57 -3.61 -1.22 -10.88
CA VAL A 57 -4.95 -1.77 -10.63
C VAL A 57 -4.86 -3.04 -9.78
N VAL A 58 -4.04 -4.02 -10.18
CA VAL A 58 -3.86 -5.27 -9.42
C VAL A 58 -3.39 -4.99 -8.00
N TYR A 59 -2.40 -4.10 -7.85
CA TYR A 59 -1.89 -3.76 -6.53
C TYR A 59 -2.92 -3.03 -5.66
N GLY A 60 -3.67 -2.09 -6.23
CA GLY A 60 -4.78 -1.42 -5.55
C GLY A 60 -5.87 -2.41 -5.09
N LEU A 61 -6.21 -3.41 -5.91
CA LEU A 61 -7.16 -4.46 -5.54
C LEU A 61 -6.66 -5.33 -4.38
N VAL A 62 -5.37 -5.69 -4.39
CA VAL A 62 -4.76 -6.44 -3.28
C VAL A 62 -4.79 -5.62 -1.99
N LEU A 63 -4.51 -4.32 -2.04
CA LEU A 63 -4.61 -3.43 -0.87
C LEU A 63 -6.04 -3.26 -0.36
N ALA A 64 -7.04 -3.33 -1.25
CA ALA A 64 -8.45 -3.26 -0.89
C ALA A 64 -8.98 -4.54 -0.20
N LEU A 65 -8.20 -5.64 -0.19
CA LEU A 65 -8.63 -6.90 0.41
C LEU A 65 -8.87 -6.75 1.92
N PRO A 66 -9.92 -7.40 2.47
CA PRO A 66 -10.19 -7.40 3.90
C PRO A 66 -9.27 -8.39 4.63
N PHE A 67 -7.97 -8.09 4.75
CA PHE A 67 -6.96 -8.94 5.38
C PHE A 67 -7.36 -9.46 6.78
N GLY A 68 -8.14 -8.69 7.55
CA GLY A 68 -8.64 -9.11 8.85
C GLY A 68 -9.70 -10.23 8.83
N ARG A 69 -10.37 -10.46 7.69
CA ARG A 69 -11.42 -11.49 7.52
C ARG A 69 -10.93 -12.74 6.78
N LEU A 70 -9.68 -12.76 6.33
CA LEU A 70 -9.13 -13.92 5.62
C LEU A 70 -8.80 -15.07 6.59
N SER A 71 -8.93 -16.29 6.09
CA SER A 71 -8.42 -17.48 6.78
C SER A 71 -6.90 -17.42 6.92
N GLU A 72 -6.31 -18.14 7.89
CA GLU A 72 -4.87 -18.05 8.17
C GLU A 72 -3.99 -18.41 6.97
N ARG A 73 -4.39 -19.43 6.19
CA ARG A 73 -3.71 -19.81 4.95
C ARG A 73 -3.84 -18.73 3.87
N GLY A 74 -5.03 -18.14 3.72
CA GLY A 74 -5.29 -17.06 2.76
C GLY A 74 -4.54 -15.78 3.10
N TRP A 75 -4.45 -15.44 4.38
CA TRP A 75 -3.71 -14.27 4.87
C TRP A 75 -2.21 -14.41 4.58
N ARG A 76 -1.59 -15.57 4.81
CA ARG A 76 -0.15 -15.77 4.51
C ARG A 76 0.15 -15.57 3.03
N TRP A 77 -0.70 -16.12 2.15
CA TRP A 77 -0.57 -15.93 0.70
C TRP A 77 -0.79 -14.48 0.29
N ALA A 78 -1.89 -13.86 0.72
CA ALA A 78 -2.21 -12.47 0.39
C ALA A 78 -1.14 -11.50 0.91
N TYR A 79 -0.59 -11.75 2.10
CA TYR A 79 0.51 -10.98 2.66
C TYR A 79 1.81 -11.18 1.86
N GLY A 80 2.12 -12.40 1.44
CA GLY A 80 3.25 -12.66 0.55
C GLY A 80 3.14 -11.93 -0.79
N VAL A 81 1.94 -11.96 -1.39
CA VAL A 81 1.63 -11.20 -2.62
C VAL A 81 1.76 -9.70 -2.38
N LEU A 82 1.25 -9.20 -1.25
CA LEU A 82 1.38 -7.80 -0.86
C LEU A 82 2.85 -7.38 -0.78
N VAL A 83 3.70 -8.13 -0.07
CA VAL A 83 5.13 -7.85 0.05
C VAL A 83 5.80 -7.85 -1.33
N GLY A 84 5.51 -8.86 -2.16
CA GLY A 84 6.05 -8.95 -3.52
C GLY A 84 5.67 -7.74 -4.38
N LEU A 85 4.40 -7.33 -4.34
CA LEU A 85 3.91 -6.15 -5.04
C LEU A 85 4.51 -4.86 -4.45
N SER A 86 4.59 -4.70 -3.13
CA SER A 86 5.22 -3.52 -2.53
C SER A 86 6.69 -3.38 -2.93
N GLY A 87 7.43 -4.49 -3.00
CA GLY A 87 8.82 -4.51 -3.46
C GLY A 87 8.95 -4.19 -4.95
N LEU A 88 8.16 -4.85 -5.81
CA LEU A 88 8.14 -4.58 -7.25
C LEU A 88 7.70 -3.14 -7.56
N PHE A 89 6.85 -2.56 -6.71
CA PHE A 89 6.34 -1.19 -6.89
C PHE A 89 7.47 -0.17 -6.91
N VAL A 90 8.53 -0.38 -6.11
CA VAL A 90 9.71 0.48 -6.11
C VAL A 90 10.34 0.55 -7.50
N PHE A 91 10.54 -0.60 -8.15
CA PHE A 91 11.12 -0.68 -9.49
C PHE A 91 10.21 -0.08 -10.55
N VAL A 92 8.90 -0.32 -10.45
CA VAL A 92 7.93 0.30 -11.36
C VAL A 92 7.99 1.82 -11.27
N ILE A 93 8.05 2.37 -10.06
CA ILE A 93 8.17 3.82 -9.88
C ILE A 93 9.51 4.36 -10.41
N ILE A 94 10.63 3.66 -10.19
CA ILE A 94 11.93 4.04 -10.76
C ILE A 94 11.83 4.12 -12.29
N ALA A 95 11.20 3.12 -12.93
CA ALA A 95 10.98 3.14 -14.37
C ALA A 95 10.09 4.31 -14.80
N VAL A 96 9.01 4.60 -14.07
CA VAL A 96 8.13 5.76 -14.34
C VAL A 96 8.92 7.06 -14.32
N VAL A 97 9.72 7.28 -13.29
CA VAL A 97 10.57 8.46 -13.16
C VAL A 97 11.59 8.54 -14.30
N MET A 98 12.18 7.41 -14.67
CA MET A 98 13.16 7.37 -15.77
C MET A 98 12.54 7.73 -17.12
N PHE A 99 11.33 7.22 -17.43
CA PHE A 99 10.62 7.61 -18.66
C PHE A 99 10.26 9.10 -18.65
N ALA A 100 9.79 9.64 -17.52
CA ALA A 100 9.52 11.06 -17.38
C ALA A 100 10.79 11.91 -17.54
N TYR A 101 11.91 11.44 -16.99
CA TYR A 101 13.21 12.08 -17.12
C TYR A 101 13.67 12.13 -18.58
N MET A 102 13.58 11.02 -19.31
CA MET A 102 13.96 10.97 -20.73
C MET A 102 13.13 11.96 -21.56
N ALA A 103 11.82 12.00 -21.35
CA ALA A 103 10.93 12.92 -22.04
C ALA A 103 11.26 14.40 -21.74
N ALA A 104 11.57 14.73 -20.48
CA ALA A 104 11.95 16.09 -20.09
C ALA A 104 13.32 16.49 -20.67
N ALA A 105 14.27 15.56 -20.71
CA ALA A 105 15.59 15.77 -21.29
C ALA A 105 15.51 16.05 -22.81
N ASP A 106 14.67 15.31 -23.54
CA ASP A 106 14.41 15.51 -24.96
C ASP A 106 13.79 16.89 -25.26
N GLN A 107 13.03 17.43 -24.31
CA GLN A 107 12.39 18.75 -24.41
C GLN A 107 13.29 19.90 -23.92
N GLY A 108 14.48 19.58 -23.39
CA GLY A 108 15.38 20.58 -22.80
C GLY A 108 14.82 21.25 -21.54
N GLU A 109 13.81 20.64 -20.91
CA GLU A 109 13.17 21.19 -19.71
C GLU A 109 14.01 20.96 -18.46
N ARG A 110 13.85 21.84 -17.46
CA ARG A 110 14.48 21.64 -16.15
C ARG A 110 13.84 20.45 -15.44
N LEU A 111 14.69 19.52 -15.07
CA LEU A 111 14.33 18.30 -14.36
C LEU A 111 13.69 18.63 -13.00
N GLY A 112 12.41 18.30 -12.88
CA GLY A 112 11.71 18.33 -11.60
C GLY A 112 12.13 17.16 -10.71
N VAL A 113 12.17 17.39 -9.39
CA VAL A 113 12.36 16.30 -8.42
C VAL A 113 11.05 15.51 -8.32
N PRO A 114 11.07 14.17 -8.50
CA PRO A 114 9.87 13.33 -8.50
C PRO A 114 9.36 13.07 -7.07
N GLY A 115 8.86 14.14 -6.43
CA GLY A 115 8.43 14.09 -5.03
C GLY A 115 7.14 13.28 -4.82
N PHE A 116 6.24 13.28 -5.81
CA PHE A 116 4.99 12.53 -5.74
C PHE A 116 5.26 11.02 -5.81
N GLU A 117 6.09 10.61 -6.76
CA GLU A 117 6.51 9.22 -6.99
C GLU A 117 7.24 8.66 -5.77
N GLY A 118 8.16 9.42 -5.18
CA GLY A 118 8.85 9.03 -3.94
C GLY A 118 7.88 8.84 -2.78
N SER A 119 6.86 9.69 -2.66
CA SER A 119 5.82 9.55 -1.64
C SER A 119 5.01 8.28 -1.83
N LEU A 120 4.64 7.93 -3.07
CA LEU A 120 3.94 6.68 -3.38
C LEU A 120 4.75 5.46 -2.95
N VAL A 121 6.07 5.46 -3.18
CA VAL A 121 6.95 4.38 -2.73
C VAL A 121 6.92 4.24 -1.22
N PHE A 122 7.05 5.36 -0.49
CA PHE A 122 7.00 5.35 0.96
C PHE A 122 5.67 4.79 1.49
N PHE A 123 4.54 5.28 0.97
CA PHE A 123 3.23 4.77 1.35
C PHE A 123 3.03 3.31 0.98
N SER A 124 3.56 2.87 -0.15
CA SER A 124 3.52 1.46 -0.59
C SER A 124 4.26 0.56 0.39
N LEU A 125 5.49 0.91 0.76
CA LEU A 125 6.30 0.12 1.69
C LEU A 125 5.70 0.11 3.10
N LEU A 126 5.03 1.20 3.51
CA LEU A 126 4.31 1.29 4.78
C LEU A 126 3.13 0.30 4.86
N GLN A 127 2.55 -0.14 3.73
CA GLN A 127 1.42 -1.08 3.75
C GLN A 127 1.80 -2.43 4.34
N VAL A 128 3.05 -2.87 4.14
CA VAL A 128 3.56 -4.15 4.65
C VAL A 128 3.49 -4.21 6.19
N PRO A 129 4.18 -3.32 6.95
CA PRO A 129 4.10 -3.33 8.41
C PRO A 129 2.68 -3.00 8.89
N VAL A 130 1.93 -2.13 8.21
CA VAL A 130 0.54 -1.82 8.55
C VAL A 130 -0.33 -3.08 8.57
N VAL A 131 -0.28 -3.90 7.52
CA VAL A 131 -1.08 -5.14 7.43
C VAL A 131 -0.59 -6.18 8.43
N LEU A 132 0.71 -6.22 8.72
CA LEU A 132 1.27 -7.12 9.73
C LEU A 132 0.77 -6.78 11.14
N PHE A 133 0.87 -5.51 11.55
CA PHE A 133 0.44 -5.06 12.88
C PHE A 133 -1.08 -5.08 13.05
N GLN A 134 -1.86 -4.95 11.96
CA GLN A 134 -3.31 -5.16 12.03
C GLN A 134 -3.68 -6.59 12.45
N ARG A 135 -2.87 -7.59 12.08
CA ARG A 135 -3.14 -8.99 12.41
C ARG A 135 -2.51 -9.43 13.72
N LYS A 136 -1.33 -8.88 14.06
CA LYS A 136 -0.60 -9.17 15.30
C LYS A 136 -0.31 -7.85 16.04
N PRO A 137 -1.32 -7.29 16.74
CA PRO A 137 -1.13 -6.06 17.50
C PRO A 137 -0.12 -6.25 18.64
N ASP A 138 0.02 -7.47 19.17
CA ASP A 138 0.95 -7.85 20.25
C ASP A 138 2.43 -7.69 19.89
N LEU A 139 2.77 -7.38 18.63
CA LEU A 139 4.15 -7.04 18.22
C LEU A 139 4.52 -5.57 18.52
N LEU A 140 3.58 -4.78 19.03
CA LEU A 140 3.77 -3.37 19.40
C LEU A 140 3.99 -3.15 20.91
N ASP A 141 3.83 -4.20 21.72
CA ASP A 141 4.16 -4.22 23.16
C ASP A 141 5.67 -4.45 23.38
#